data_AF-A0AAD8SP58-F1
#
_entry.id   AF-A0AAD8SP58-F1
#
_cell.length_a   1.000
_cell.length_b   1.000
_cell.length_c   1.000
_cell.angle_alpha   90.00
_cell.angle_beta   90.00
_cell.angle_gamma   90.00
#
_symmetry.space_group_name_H-M   'P 1'
#
loop_
_entity.id
_entity.type
_entity.pdbx_description
1 polymer ?
#
loop_
_entity_poly.entity_id
_entity_poly.type
_entity_poly.pdbx_seq_one_letter_code
_entity_poly.pdbx_strand_id
1 'polypeptide(L)' 'MLREILLRLPPQPSSLPHASAVSKHWLGLVTDPRFLRQFYVHHRKPPTLGVFERSHEGIVFIPMLDCRSCPCQRPWVE' A
#
# COMPACT_ATOMS: atom_id res chain seq x y z
N MET A 1 19.48 8.97 5.46
CA MET A 1 19.26 9.15 4.00
C MET A 1 18.22 8.19 3.41
N LEU A 2 18.46 6.88 3.25
CA LEU A 2 17.50 6.03 2.51
C LEU A 2 16.10 5.97 3.14
N ARG A 3 16.05 5.95 4.48
CA ARG A 3 14.83 6.06 5.27
C ARG A 3 14.01 7.32 4.95
N GLU A 4 14.68 8.47 4.77
CA GLU A 4 14.02 9.75 4.49
C GLU A 4 13.46 9.77 3.06
N ILE A 5 14.17 9.16 2.09
CA ILE A 5 13.70 9.02 0.72
C ILE A 5 12.43 8.14 0.70
N LEU A 6 12.48 7.01 1.39
CA LEU A 6 11.34 6.10 1.52
C LEU A 6 10.14 6.75 2.23
N LEU A 7 10.38 7.60 3.24
CA LEU A 7 9.31 8.36 3.92
C LEU A 7 8.63 9.38 3.00
N ARG A 8 9.35 9.92 2.01
CA ARG A 8 8.81 10.87 1.03
C ARG A 8 8.05 10.19 -0.12
N LEU A 9 8.09 8.87 -0.23
CA LEU A 9 7.26 8.14 -1.20
C LEU A 9 5.78 8.37 -0.89
N PRO A 10 4.91 8.43 -1.91
CA PRO A 10 3.48 8.50 -1.69
C PRO A 10 3.01 7.28 -0.88
N PRO A 11 1.98 7.41 -0.02
CA PRO A 11 1.44 6.30 0.76
C PRO A 11 0.53 5.41 -0.10
N GLN A 12 0.98 5.05 -1.30
CA GLN A 12 0.28 4.09 -2.12
C GLN A 12 0.59 2.68 -1.63
N PRO A 13 -0.38 1.77 -1.67
CA PRO A 13 -0.18 0.40 -1.20
C PRO A 13 0.86 -0.38 -2.04
N SER A 14 1.19 0.06 -3.25
CA SER A 14 2.32 -0.47 -4.05
C SER A 14 3.67 0.18 -3.76
N SER A 15 3.75 1.30 -3.04
CA SER A 15 5.02 2.00 -2.81
C SER A 15 6.02 1.19 -1.97
N LEU A 16 5.56 0.57 -0.89
CA LEU A 16 6.41 -0.27 -0.04
C LEU A 16 6.79 -1.60 -0.74
N PRO A 17 5.85 -2.33 -1.38
CA PRO A 17 6.20 -3.49 -2.21
C PRO A 17 7.21 -3.17 -3.31
N HIS A 18 7.04 -2.08 -4.06
CA HIS A 18 7.99 -1.68 -5.09
C HIS A 18 9.35 -1.35 -4.48
N ALA A 19 9.39 -0.61 -3.37
CA ALA A 19 10.63 -0.31 -2.67
C ALA A 19 11.37 -1.58 -2.21
N SER A 20 10.62 -2.58 -1.72
CA SER A 20 11.18 -3.86 -1.26
C SER A 20 11.82 -4.67 -2.39
N ALA A 21 11.32 -4.53 -3.63
CA ALA A 21 11.82 -5.24 -4.79
C ALA A 21 13.12 -4.65 -5.38
N VAL A 22 13.51 -3.43 -4.99
CA VAL A 22 14.71 -2.75 -5.53
C VAL A 22 15.99 -3.45 -5.09
N SER A 23 16.11 -3.78 -3.80
CA SER A 23 17.29 -4.45 -3.25
C SER A 23 17.04 -5.00 -1.84
N LYS A 24 17.92 -5.90 -1.38
CA LYS A 24 17.91 -6.41 0.00
C LYS A 24 18.05 -5.30 1.05
N HIS A 25 18.79 -4.23 0.75
CA HIS A 25 18.97 -3.10 1.66
C HIS A 25 17.68 -2.30 1.84
N TRP A 26 16.94 -2.09 0.75
CA TRP A 26 15.63 -1.45 0.80
C TRP A 26 14.60 -2.34 1.50
N LEU A 27 14.57 -3.64 1.19
CA LEU A 27 13.71 -4.61 1.86
C LEU A 27 13.88 -4.55 3.39
N GLY A 28 15.12 -4.56 3.90
CA GLY A 28 15.39 -4.51 5.33
C GLY A 28 14.89 -3.24 6.03
N LEU A 29 14.82 -2.11 5.30
CA LEU A 29 14.25 -0.88 5.84
C LEU A 29 12.73 -0.88 5.78
N VAL A 30 12.14 -1.42 4.71
CA VAL A 30 10.68 -1.48 4.53
C VAL A 30 10.03 -2.47 5.50
N THR A 31 10.74 -3.51 5.91
CA THR A 31 10.26 -4.49 6.91
C THR A 31 10.51 -4.07 8.35
N ASP A 32 11.27 -3.00 8.62
CA ASP A 32 11.52 -2.48 9.96
C ASP A 32 10.22 -1.92 10.58
N PRO A 33 9.73 -2.47 11.71
CA PRO A 33 8.53 -1.98 12.39
C PRO A 33 8.60 -0.50 12.75
N ARG A 34 9.79 0.02 13.09
CA ARG A 34 9.99 1.44 13.40
C ARG A 34 9.84 2.30 12.15
N PHE A 35 10.25 1.81 10.99
CA PHE A 35 10.06 2.49 9.72
C PHE A 35 8.58 2.54 9.35
N LEU A 36 7.90 1.39 9.39
CA LEU A 36 6.47 1.29 9.08
C LEU A 36 5.63 2.21 9.97
N ARG A 37 5.91 2.25 11.27
CA ARG A 37 5.24 3.18 12.20
C ARG A 37 5.45 4.64 11.80
N GLN A 38 6.69 5.03 11.48
CA GLN A 38 6.98 6.40 11.05
C GLN A 38 6.31 6.73 9.72
N PHE A 39 6.32 5.80 8.76
CA PHE A 39 5.69 5.96 7.46
C PHE A 39 4.18 6.19 7.60
N TYR A 40 3.48 5.37 8.39
CA TYR A 40 2.04 5.55 8.60
C TYR A 40 1.68 6.80 9.40
N VAL A 41 2.48 7.17 10.41
CA VAL A 41 2.28 8.42 11.16
C VAL A 41 2.50 9.64 10.27
N HIS A 42 3.52 9.60 9.41
CA HIS A 42 3.83 10.68 8.48
C HIS A 42 2.70 10.90 7.48
N HIS A 43 2.12 9.81 6.97
CA HIS A 43 1.10 9.85 5.92
C HIS A 43 -0.35 9.88 6.43
N ARG A 44 -0.57 9.80 7.75
CA ARG A 44 -1.84 9.97 8.51
C ARG A 44 -3.05 9.12 8.09
N LYS A 45 -3.00 8.42 6.96
CA LYS A 45 -3.99 7.47 6.48
C LYS A 45 -3.25 6.16 6.17
N PRO A 46 -3.46 5.09 6.96
CA PRO A 46 -2.85 3.81 6.62
C PRO A 46 -3.36 3.39 5.23
N PRO A 47 -2.48 2.94 4.32
CA PRO A 47 -2.87 2.44 3.02
C PRO A 47 -3.79 1.24 3.24
N THR A 48 -5.00 1.32 2.73
CA THR A 48 -5.93 0.20 2.70
C THR A 48 -5.31 -0.88 1.82
N LEU A 49 -4.94 -2.03 2.41
CA LEU A 49 -4.34 -3.16 1.68
C LEU A 49 -5.34 -3.82 0.73
N GLY A 50 -6.61 -3.72 1.07
CA GLY A 50 -7.72 -4.26 0.30
C GLY A 50 -9.02 -4.16 1.08
N VAL A 51 -10.11 -4.56 0.43
CA VAL A 51 -11.42 -4.70 1.07
C VAL A 51 -11.87 -6.16 0.97
N PHE A 52 -12.62 -6.61 1.96
CA PHE A 52 -13.32 -7.90 1.88
C PHE A 52 -14.74 -7.63 1.39
N GLU A 53 -15.09 -8.17 0.24
CA GLU A 53 -16.42 -8.03 -0.37
C GLU A 53 -17.14 -9.38 -0.35
N ARG A 54 -18.45 -9.36 -0.08
CA ARG A 54 -19.29 -10.55 -0.14
C ARG A 54 -19.87 -10.69 -1.55
N SER A 55 -19.45 -11.72 -2.26
CA SER A 55 -19.99 -12.12 -3.57
C SER A 55 -20.94 -13.31 -3.42
N HIS A 56 -21.57 -13.71 -4.53
CA HIS A 56 -22.41 -14.90 -4.62
C HIS A 56 -21.64 -16.21 -4.32
N GLU A 57 -20.31 -16.18 -4.44
CA GLU A 57 -19.41 -17.32 -4.24
C GLU A 57 -18.73 -17.31 -2.86
N GLY A 58 -18.87 -16.23 -2.06
CA GLY A 58 -18.30 -16.14 -0.72
C GLY A 58 -17.73 -14.77 -0.37
N ILE A 59 -16.76 -14.72 0.54
CA ILE A 59 -16.02 -13.50 0.87
C ILE A 59 -14.74 -13.47 0.04
N VAL A 60 -14.58 -12.44 -0.80
CA VAL A 60 -13.41 -12.25 -1.66
C VAL A 60 -12.58 -11.08 -1.13
N PHE A 61 -11.26 -11.25 -1.05
CA PHE A 61 -10.34 -10.16 -0.76
C PHE A 61 -9.96 -9.44 -2.05
N ILE A 62 -10.26 -8.15 -2.14
CA ILE A 62 -9.91 -7.29 -3.27
C ILE A 62 -8.67 -6.49 -2.89
N PRO A 63 -7.48 -6.85 -3.41
CA PRO A 63 -6.25 -6.12 -3.12
C PRO A 63 -6.33 -4.72 -3.71
N MET A 64 -6.15 -3.71 -2.85
CA MET A 64 -6.07 -2.31 -3.29
C MET A 64 -4.62 -1.89 -3.60
N LEU A 65 -3.71 -2.86 -3.76
CA LEU A 65 -2.27 -2.67 -3.98
C LEU A 65 -1.93 -1.68 -5.09
N ASP A 66 -2.81 -1.46 -6.06
CA ASP A 66 -2.67 -0.40 -7.04
C ASP A 66 -3.92 0.48 -7.14
N CYS A 67 -3.71 1.79 -7.30
CA CYS A 67 -4.76 2.80 -7.53
C CYS A 67 -5.63 2.47 -8.77
N ARG A 68 -5.17 1.59 -9.67
CA ARG A 68 -5.95 1.08 -10.82
C ARG A 68 -7.15 0.21 -10.43
N SER A 69 -7.14 -0.39 -9.24
CA SER A 69 -8.21 -1.27 -8.76
C SER A 69 -9.23 -0.56 -7.88
N CYS A 70 -9.02 0.73 -7.55
CA CYS A 70 -9.95 1.53 -6.76
C CYS A 70 -11.31 1.67 -7.48
N PRO A 71 -12.42 1.18 -6.89
CA PRO A 71 -13.76 1.36 -7.46
C PRO A 71 -14.15 2.84 -7.60
N CYS A 72 -13.54 3.74 -6.79
CA CYS A 72 -13.82 5.18 -6.85
C CYS A 72 -13.33 5.90 -8.12
N GLN A 73 -12.57 5.23 -9.00
CA GLN A 73 -12.25 5.75 -10.34
C GLN A 73 -13.02 5.03 -11.45
N ARG A 74 -13.84 4.03 -11.15
CA ARG A 74 -14.75 3.47 -12.16
C ARG A 74 -15.92 4.46 -12.31
N PRO A 75 -16.16 5.02 -13.50
CA PRO A 75 -17.45 5.66 -13.74
C PRO A 75 -18.51 4.59 -13.44
N TRP A 76 -19.55 4.96 -12.70
CA TRP A 76 -20.72 4.09 -12.54
C TRP A 76 -21.16 3.71 -13.95
N VAL A 77 -20.93 2.45 -14.35
CA VAL A 77 -21.40 1.94 -15.63
C VAL A 77 -22.88 1.68 -15.43
N GLU A 78 -23.71 2.54 -16.01
CA GLU A 78 -25.08 2.19 -16.44
C GLU A 78 -25.04 1.13 -17.53
#